data_AF-A0A6J8D6L0-F1
#
_entry.id   AF-A0A6J8D6L0-F1
#
_cell.length_a   1.000
_cell.length_b   1.000
_cell.length_c   1.000
_cell.angle_alpha   90.00
_cell.angle_beta   90.00
_cell.angle_gamma   90.00
#
_symmetry.space_group_name_H-M   'P 1'
#
loop_
_entity.id
_entity.type
_entity.pdbx_description
1 polymer ?
#
loop_
_entity_poly.entity_id
_entity_poly.type
_entity_poly.pdbx_seq_one_letter_code
_entity_poly.pdbx_strand_id
1 'polypeptide(L)'
;MKVMSKFLGNDTNTKNVKVKGDKMIRKLVLVRKSSSPAEMFQYLKKLLETFPAHQFRAYWQSKQMKSLVENLPIGHCVTVHDFSENYKCTEQNEIQSSYFQKLEVSLNVTILHRHSVLEYDGKDSTAEEPNIVTEQFFVISPDQKHDHHYTHCVQNLVSEYLKSINCEILVMHEFTDGCSSQYKSRHCMGDISYSCSDFGYAKILRNYFETSHARGPQDAPCGFIKKQADLAIIRGTHVIQCSSDLFDYAQSNLSTTADSSKCSRRIFRYIDSVNRDRDRNFLPVKENRKIHQVRSFDDGEIFVRKLSCYSCQSCIVGNYSTCMNDAQLGTYNKIKW
;
A
#
# COMPACT_ATOMS: atom_id res chain seq x y z
N MET A 1 33.71 -13.65 -27.37
CA MET A 1 33.13 -12.41 -26.83
C MET A 1 32.39 -12.74 -25.54
N LYS A 2 33.01 -12.50 -24.36
CA LYS A 2 32.36 -12.72 -23.05
C LYS A 2 31.44 -11.53 -22.78
N VAL A 3 30.14 -11.71 -22.98
CA VAL A 3 29.14 -10.71 -22.58
C VAL A 3 28.95 -10.84 -21.07
N MET A 4 29.43 -9.86 -20.30
CA MET A 4 29.10 -9.75 -18.88
C MET A 4 27.73 -9.09 -18.75
N SER A 5 26.71 -9.88 -18.42
CA SER A 5 25.37 -9.38 -18.09
C SER A 5 25.04 -9.69 -16.63
N LYS A 6 24.58 -8.67 -15.91
CA LYS A 6 24.05 -8.80 -14.54
C LYS A 6 22.64 -9.38 -14.64
N PHE A 7 22.47 -10.66 -14.36
CA PHE A 7 21.16 -11.29 -14.26
C PHE A 7 20.72 -11.39 -12.80
N LEU A 8 19.59 -10.75 -12.47
CA LEU A 8 18.78 -11.09 -11.31
C LEU A 8 17.86 -12.24 -11.75
N GLY A 9 18.38 -13.47 -11.68
CA GLY A 9 17.56 -14.68 -11.84
C GLY A 9 16.83 -15.03 -10.55
N ASN A 10 15.75 -15.81 -10.68
CA ASN A 10 14.93 -16.33 -9.57
C ASN A 10 15.68 -17.23 -8.56
N ASP A 11 16.98 -17.46 -8.75
CA ASP A 11 17.86 -17.98 -7.71
C ASP A 11 18.31 -16.81 -6.83
N THR A 12 17.53 -16.49 -5.80
CA THR A 12 18.03 -15.64 -4.72
C THR A 12 19.17 -16.37 -4.03
N ASN A 13 20.42 -16.04 -4.41
CA ASN A 13 21.62 -16.52 -3.75
C ASN A 13 21.68 -15.93 -2.33
N THR A 14 21.05 -16.62 -1.39
CA THR A 14 21.10 -16.29 0.03
C THR A 14 22.28 -17.00 0.68
N LYS A 15 23.19 -16.24 1.31
CA LYS A 15 24.15 -16.83 2.26
C LYS A 15 23.60 -16.67 3.67
N ASN A 16 23.69 -17.72 4.48
CA ASN A 16 23.47 -17.60 5.91
C ASN A 16 24.71 -16.94 6.51
N VAL A 17 24.52 -15.78 7.13
CA VAL A 17 25.58 -15.06 7.84
C VAL A 17 25.29 -15.18 9.33
N LYS A 18 26.24 -15.71 10.11
CA LYS A 18 26.18 -15.63 11.57
C LYS A 18 26.34 -14.17 11.98
N VAL A 19 25.38 -13.65 12.72
CA VAL A 19 25.46 -12.35 13.38
C VAL A 19 25.70 -12.58 14.87
N LYS A 20 26.25 -11.56 15.57
CA LYS A 20 26.63 -11.62 16.99
C LYS A 20 25.48 -12.23 17.83
N GLY A 21 25.78 -13.34 18.53
CA GLY A 21 24.83 -14.13 19.32
C GLY A 21 23.96 -15.05 18.46
N ASP A 22 24.50 -16.19 18.00
CA ASP A 22 23.90 -17.36 17.29
C ASP A 22 22.72 -17.18 16.29
N LYS A 23 22.30 -15.95 15.98
CA LYS A 23 21.27 -15.62 15.01
C LYS A 23 21.86 -15.73 13.61
N MET A 24 21.28 -16.63 12.82
CA MET A 24 21.58 -16.79 11.40
C MET A 24 20.68 -15.87 10.58
N ILE A 25 21.26 -14.93 9.84
CA ILE A 25 20.52 -14.04 8.94
C ILE A 25 20.79 -14.47 7.50
N ARG A 26 19.73 -14.68 6.70
CA ARG A 26 19.85 -14.87 5.25
C ARG A 26 20.10 -13.53 4.58
N LYS A 27 21.30 -13.35 4.03
CA LYS A 27 21.67 -12.16 3.28
C LYS A 27 21.64 -12.46 1.78
N LEU A 28 20.96 -11.62 1.00
CA LEU A 28 21.06 -11.62 -0.45
C LEU A 28 22.47 -11.19 -0.84
N VAL A 29 23.14 -12.01 -1.66
CA VAL A 29 24.49 -11.72 -2.14
C VAL A 29 24.45 -11.56 -3.66
N LEU A 30 25.01 -10.45 -4.14
CA LEU A 30 25.29 -10.26 -5.55
C LEU A 30 26.35 -11.27 -5.99
N VAL A 31 25.97 -12.20 -6.86
CA VAL A 31 26.89 -13.21 -7.42
C VAL A 31 27.12 -12.89 -8.88
N ARG A 32 28.38 -12.82 -9.29
CA ARG A 32 28.74 -12.74 -10.71
C ARG A 32 28.54 -14.12 -11.33
N LYS A 33 27.57 -14.24 -12.23
CA LYS A 33 27.39 -15.42 -13.09
C LYS A 33 28.02 -15.12 -14.46
N SER A 34 28.70 -16.11 -15.04
CA SER A 34 29.13 -16.08 -16.44
C SER A 34 28.38 -17.18 -17.17
N SER A 35 27.89 -16.89 -18.37
CA SER A 35 27.12 -17.82 -19.20
C SER A 35 27.47 -17.60 -20.67
N SER A 36 27.28 -18.63 -21.48
CA SER A 36 27.38 -18.49 -22.94
C SER A 36 26.24 -17.62 -23.50
N PRO A 37 26.42 -16.99 -24.67
CA PRO A 37 25.33 -16.28 -25.35
C PRO A 37 24.10 -17.15 -25.62
N ALA A 38 24.30 -18.45 -25.89
CA ALA A 38 23.22 -19.40 -26.12
C ALA A 38 22.35 -19.63 -24.88
N GLU A 39 22.98 -19.86 -23.72
CA GLU A 39 22.27 -20.01 -22.44
C GLU A 39 21.52 -18.73 -22.06
N MET A 40 22.13 -17.57 -22.31
CA MET A 40 21.49 -16.27 -22.11
C MET A 40 20.21 -16.12 -22.94
N PHE A 41 20.27 -16.50 -24.22
CA PHE A 41 19.12 -16.42 -25.11
C PHE A 41 18.00 -17.38 -24.71
N GLN A 42 18.34 -18.60 -24.27
CA GLN A 42 17.35 -19.53 -23.73
C GLN A 42 16.70 -19.02 -22.45
N TYR A 43 17.50 -18.41 -21.56
CA TYR A 43 16.97 -17.79 -20.36
C TYR A 43 16.00 -16.64 -20.67
N LEU A 44 16.35 -15.77 -21.62
CA LEU A 44 15.45 -14.71 -22.09
C LEU A 44 14.14 -15.27 -22.66
N LYS A 45 14.21 -16.31 -23.51
CA LYS A 45 13.00 -16.98 -24.04
C LYS A 45 12.08 -17.45 -22.93
N LYS A 46 12.63 -18.08 -21.89
CA LYS A 46 11.85 -18.53 -20.72
C LYS A 46 11.20 -17.38 -19.95
N LEU A 47 11.89 -16.24 -19.80
CA LEU A 47 11.28 -15.06 -19.18
C LEU A 47 10.12 -14.51 -20.03
N LEU A 48 10.26 -14.52 -21.36
CA LEU A 48 9.24 -14.04 -22.29
C LEU A 48 7.96 -14.88 -22.28
N GLU A 49 7.99 -16.14 -21.84
CA GLU A 49 6.78 -16.98 -21.72
C GLU A 49 5.75 -16.39 -20.75
N THR A 50 6.22 -15.81 -19.64
CA THR A 50 5.35 -15.26 -18.58
C THR A 50 5.18 -13.75 -18.65
N PHE A 51 6.05 -13.07 -19.38
CA PHE A 51 6.10 -11.62 -19.46
C PHE A 51 4.81 -10.97 -20.00
N PRO A 52 4.18 -11.43 -21.10
CA PRO A 52 2.94 -10.83 -21.59
C PRO A 52 1.82 -10.88 -20.57
N ALA A 53 1.67 -12.02 -19.88
CA ALA A 53 0.66 -12.18 -18.84
C ALA A 53 0.94 -11.25 -17.65
N HIS A 54 2.19 -11.13 -17.22
CA HIS A 54 2.61 -10.19 -16.17
C HIS A 54 2.29 -8.74 -16.53
N GLN A 55 2.67 -8.32 -17.73
CA GLN A 55 2.44 -6.96 -18.22
C GLN A 55 0.94 -6.67 -18.36
N PHE A 56 0.15 -7.64 -18.82
CA PHE A 56 -1.30 -7.53 -18.88
C PHE A 56 -1.90 -7.31 -17.49
N ARG A 57 -1.52 -8.10 -16.48
CA ARG A 57 -2.05 -7.94 -15.11
C ARG A 57 -1.69 -6.59 -14.51
N ALA A 58 -0.44 -6.16 -14.68
CA ALA A 58 0.02 -4.83 -14.25
C ALA A 58 -0.82 -3.71 -14.89
N TYR A 59 -0.95 -3.73 -16.21
CA TYR A 59 -1.76 -2.76 -16.95
C TYR A 59 -3.23 -2.81 -16.50
N TRP A 60 -3.80 -4.00 -16.36
CA TRP A 60 -5.19 -4.21 -16.01
C TRP A 60 -5.50 -3.62 -14.64
N GLN A 61 -4.74 -3.98 -13.59
CA GLN A 61 -4.98 -3.49 -12.24
C GLN A 61 -4.87 -1.96 -12.13
N SER A 62 -3.86 -1.37 -12.78
CA SER A 62 -3.73 0.09 -12.83
C SER A 62 -4.90 0.74 -13.57
N LYS A 63 -5.36 0.14 -14.67
CA LYS A 63 -6.53 0.63 -15.42
C LYS A 63 -7.81 0.54 -14.58
N GLN A 64 -8.00 -0.56 -13.84
CA GLN A 64 -9.17 -0.74 -12.99
C GLN A 64 -9.24 0.30 -11.87
N MET A 65 -8.11 0.63 -11.24
CA MET A 65 -8.05 1.71 -10.23
C MET A 65 -8.45 3.05 -10.83
N LYS A 66 -7.85 3.44 -11.95
CA LYS A 66 -8.14 4.72 -12.62
C LYS A 66 -9.62 4.82 -12.99
N SER A 67 -10.16 3.76 -13.60
CA SER A 67 -11.57 3.68 -13.98
C SER A 67 -12.50 3.84 -12.79
N LEU A 68 -12.15 3.29 -11.62
CA LEU A 68 -12.94 3.43 -10.41
C LEU A 68 -12.88 4.85 -9.85
N VAL A 69 -11.71 5.48 -9.81
CA VAL A 69 -11.57 6.86 -9.32
C VAL A 69 -12.29 7.85 -10.23
N GLU A 70 -12.23 7.65 -11.55
CA GLU A 70 -12.93 8.48 -12.54
C GLU A 70 -14.46 8.33 -12.48
N ASN A 71 -14.96 7.17 -12.03
CA ASN A 71 -16.40 6.85 -12.00
C ASN A 71 -16.80 6.37 -10.60
N LEU A 72 -16.33 7.07 -9.56
CA LEU A 72 -16.57 6.68 -8.17
C LEU A 72 -18.06 6.85 -7.84
N PRO A 73 -18.76 5.80 -7.39
CA PRO A 73 -20.16 5.94 -6.98
C PRO A 73 -20.30 6.68 -5.64
N ILE A 74 -21.43 7.37 -5.47
CA ILE A 74 -21.78 8.00 -4.19
C ILE A 74 -21.79 6.96 -3.07
N GLY A 75 -21.26 7.33 -1.91
CA GLY A 75 -21.08 6.43 -0.76
C GLY A 75 -19.91 5.46 -0.90
N HIS A 76 -19.11 5.54 -1.97
CA HIS A 76 -17.88 4.77 -2.11
C HIS A 76 -16.65 5.63 -1.82
N CYS A 77 -15.59 4.98 -1.35
CA CYS A 77 -14.27 5.59 -1.16
C CYS A 77 -13.17 4.69 -1.72
N VAL A 78 -12.11 5.29 -2.28
CA VAL A 78 -10.91 4.57 -2.71
C VAL A 78 -9.73 4.98 -1.86
N THR A 79 -9.03 4.01 -1.29
CA THR A 79 -7.74 4.22 -0.63
C THR A 79 -6.62 3.54 -1.40
N VAL A 80 -5.46 4.18 -1.49
CA VAL A 80 -4.24 3.58 -2.02
C VAL A 80 -3.18 3.61 -0.94
N HIS A 81 -2.91 2.46 -0.32
CA HIS A 81 -1.98 2.33 0.79
C HIS A 81 -0.59 1.91 0.33
N ASP A 82 0.43 2.51 0.92
CA ASP A 82 1.81 2.07 0.78
C ASP A 82 2.65 2.37 2.03
N PHE A 83 3.68 1.56 2.22
CA PHE A 83 4.73 1.80 3.20
C PHE A 83 5.94 2.38 2.48
N SER A 84 6.26 3.63 2.81
CA SER A 84 7.53 4.18 2.41
C SER A 84 8.66 3.50 3.19
N GLU A 85 9.86 3.47 2.60
CA GLU A 85 11.09 3.19 3.36
C GLU A 85 11.12 4.05 4.63
N ASN A 86 11.66 3.54 5.73
CA ASN A 86 11.73 4.31 6.96
C ASN A 86 12.54 5.61 6.75
N TYR A 87 12.12 6.68 7.40
CA TYR A 87 12.91 7.89 7.48
C TYR A 87 14.03 7.69 8.50
N LYS A 88 15.28 7.93 8.10
CA LYS A 88 16.41 7.88 9.02
C LYS A 88 16.61 9.27 9.59
N CYS A 89 16.45 9.42 10.90
CA CYS A 89 16.77 10.66 11.57
C CYS A 89 18.27 10.92 11.41
N THR A 90 18.62 12.07 10.82
CA THR A 90 20.00 12.51 10.65
C THR A 90 20.24 13.80 11.41
N GLU A 91 21.44 13.99 11.93
CA GLU A 91 21.85 15.26 12.53
C GLU A 91 22.68 16.07 11.53
N GLN A 92 22.62 17.40 11.63
CA GLN A 92 23.47 18.27 10.80
C GLN A 92 24.96 18.09 11.15
N ASN A 93 25.26 17.92 12.45
CA ASN A 93 26.60 17.73 12.99
C ASN A 93 26.70 16.35 13.67
N GLU A 94 26.49 15.26 12.90
CA GLU A 94 26.53 13.89 13.43
C GLU A 94 27.90 13.56 14.04
N ILE A 95 27.90 13.15 15.31
CA ILE A 95 29.07 12.51 15.92
C ILE A 95 29.27 11.12 15.29
N GLN A 96 30.52 10.67 15.18
CA GLN A 96 30.87 9.43 14.48
C GLN A 96 30.11 8.19 15.00
N SER A 97 29.74 8.15 16.28
CA SER A 97 28.94 7.06 16.87
C SER A 97 27.50 7.03 16.37
N SER A 98 26.88 8.18 16.11
CA SER A 98 25.49 8.28 15.61
C SER A 98 25.35 7.70 14.20
N TYR A 99 26.43 7.63 13.43
CA TYR A 99 26.45 6.99 12.11
C TYR A 99 26.03 5.51 12.16
N PHE A 100 26.34 4.79 13.24
CA PHE A 100 26.08 3.35 13.37
C PHE A 100 24.70 3.02 13.97
N GLN A 101 24.01 4.00 14.55
CA GLN A 101 22.71 3.83 15.22
C GLN A 101 21.80 5.02 14.90
N LYS A 102 21.23 5.03 13.70
CA LYS A 102 20.21 6.01 13.34
C LYS A 102 18.85 5.52 13.79
N LEU A 103 18.11 6.36 14.49
CA LEU A 103 16.69 6.13 14.74
C LEU A 103 15.97 6.16 13.39
N GLU A 104 15.08 5.20 13.16
CA GLU A 104 14.25 5.19 11.98
C GLU A 104 12.78 5.36 12.34
N VAL A 105 12.07 6.12 11.53
CA VAL A 105 10.66 6.45 11.69
C VAL A 105 9.88 5.84 10.55
N SER A 106 8.83 5.09 10.88
CA SER A 106 7.91 4.52 9.91
C SER A 106 7.00 5.59 9.33
N LEU A 107 6.84 5.55 8.01
CA LEU A 107 5.92 6.39 7.26
C LEU A 107 5.00 5.52 6.42
N ASN A 108 3.73 5.45 6.81
CA ASN A 108 2.68 4.92 5.95
C ASN A 108 1.95 6.09 5.28
N VAL A 109 1.63 5.93 4.00
CA VAL A 109 0.80 6.86 3.24
C VAL A 109 -0.42 6.15 2.69
N THR A 110 -1.54 6.85 2.77
CA THR A 110 -2.79 6.47 2.14
C THR A 110 -3.26 7.63 1.27
N ILE A 111 -3.35 7.40 -0.04
CA ILE A 111 -4.03 8.34 -0.94
C ILE A 111 -5.52 8.05 -0.85
N LEU A 112 -6.30 9.05 -0.48
CA LEU A 112 -7.74 8.94 -0.28
C LEU A 112 -8.46 9.65 -1.41
N HIS A 113 -9.36 8.95 -2.09
CA HIS A 113 -10.30 9.54 -3.04
C HIS A 113 -11.71 9.33 -2.49
N ARG A 114 -12.42 10.43 -2.27
CA ARG A 114 -13.79 10.43 -1.75
C ARG A 114 -14.60 11.54 -2.42
N HIS A 115 -15.91 11.43 -2.32
CA HIS A 115 -16.79 12.54 -2.64
C HIS A 115 -16.58 13.70 -1.66
N SER A 116 -16.68 14.94 -2.15
CA SER A 116 -16.64 16.12 -1.31
C SER A 116 -17.84 16.17 -0.36
N VAL A 117 -17.63 16.73 0.82
CA VAL A 117 -18.65 16.94 1.84
C VAL A 117 -18.81 18.44 2.03
N LEU A 118 -20.05 18.96 1.90
CA LEU A 118 -20.31 20.40 1.92
C LEU A 118 -19.71 21.11 3.14
N GLU A 119 -19.92 20.56 4.34
CA GLU A 119 -19.47 21.17 5.60
C GLU A 119 -17.93 21.20 5.76
N TYR A 120 -17.21 20.34 5.04
CA TYR A 120 -15.77 20.15 5.20
C TYR A 120 -14.93 20.65 4.01
N ASP A 121 -15.49 20.54 2.80
CA ASP A 121 -14.85 20.93 1.54
C ASP A 121 -15.46 22.20 0.92
N GLY A 122 -16.59 22.68 1.44
CA GLY A 122 -17.30 23.86 0.91
C GLY A 122 -18.03 23.60 -0.42
N LYS A 123 -18.00 22.37 -0.92
CA LYS A 123 -18.71 21.92 -2.11
C LYS A 123 -19.32 20.55 -1.86
N ASP A 124 -20.59 20.39 -2.23
CA ASP A 124 -21.27 19.11 -2.17
C ASP A 124 -21.02 18.27 -3.42
N SER A 125 -21.24 16.95 -3.31
CA SER A 125 -21.02 15.98 -4.37
C SER A 125 -22.26 15.16 -4.60
N THR A 126 -22.82 15.18 -5.82
CA THR A 126 -24.02 14.42 -6.16
C THR A 126 -23.74 13.38 -7.24
N ALA A 127 -24.72 12.54 -7.53
CA ALA A 127 -24.60 11.55 -8.61
C ALA A 127 -24.51 12.23 -10.00
N GLU A 128 -25.15 13.39 -10.17
CA GLU A 128 -25.19 14.17 -11.41
C GLU A 128 -23.95 15.07 -11.55
N GLU A 129 -23.48 15.66 -10.45
CA GLU A 129 -22.27 16.48 -10.41
C GLU A 129 -21.26 15.92 -9.38
N PRO A 130 -20.58 14.80 -9.71
CA PRO A 130 -19.61 14.21 -8.80
C PRO A 130 -18.39 15.12 -8.67
N ASN A 131 -18.12 15.52 -7.43
CA ASN A 131 -16.88 16.20 -7.04
C ASN A 131 -16.03 15.26 -6.19
N ILE A 132 -14.86 14.88 -6.72
CA ILE A 132 -13.92 13.97 -6.07
C ILE A 132 -12.76 14.76 -5.46
N VAL A 133 -12.60 14.60 -4.14
CA VAL A 133 -11.49 15.16 -3.36
C VAL A 133 -10.41 14.11 -3.23
N THR A 134 -9.17 14.51 -3.48
CA THR A 134 -7.99 13.64 -3.30
C THR A 134 -7.14 14.16 -2.15
N GLU A 135 -6.87 13.32 -1.16
CA GLU A 135 -6.15 13.69 0.05
C GLU A 135 -4.96 12.75 0.30
N GLN A 136 -3.95 13.25 0.99
CA GLN A 136 -2.79 12.44 1.40
C GLN A 136 -2.84 12.25 2.91
N PHE A 137 -3.09 11.03 3.35
CA PHE A 137 -3.18 10.67 4.75
C PHE A 137 -1.91 9.94 5.18
N PHE A 138 -1.19 10.50 6.15
CA PHE A 138 0.06 9.98 6.66
C PHE A 138 -0.08 9.47 8.07
N VAL A 139 0.51 8.30 8.33
CA VAL A 139 0.66 7.75 9.67
C VAL A 139 2.15 7.63 9.98
N ILE A 140 2.58 8.35 11.00
CA ILE A 140 3.97 8.45 11.45
C ILE A 140 4.11 7.70 12.78
N SER A 141 5.12 6.82 12.89
CA SER A 141 5.29 5.95 14.05
C SER A 141 6.77 5.61 14.33
N PRO A 142 7.16 5.38 15.60
CA PRO A 142 8.42 4.70 15.90
C PRO A 142 8.34 3.19 15.65
N ASP A 143 7.16 2.61 15.44
CA ASP A 143 6.98 1.17 15.20
C ASP A 143 7.41 0.75 13.79
N GLN A 144 8.44 -0.10 13.68
CA GLN A 144 9.03 -0.53 12.41
C GLN A 144 8.62 -1.95 11.97
N LYS A 145 7.64 -2.58 12.64
CA LYS A 145 7.30 -3.99 12.35
C LYS A 145 6.52 -4.15 11.04
N HIS A 146 5.77 -3.13 10.65
CA HIS A 146 4.93 -3.08 9.42
C HIS A 146 4.07 -4.35 9.23
N ASP A 147 3.58 -4.90 10.33
CA ASP A 147 2.79 -6.12 10.36
C ASP A 147 1.30 -5.84 10.18
N HIS A 148 0.49 -6.90 10.16
CA HIS A 148 -0.95 -6.80 9.98
C HIS A 148 -1.66 -5.96 11.06
N HIS A 149 -1.11 -5.92 12.28
CA HIS A 149 -1.62 -5.04 13.34
C HIS A 149 -1.40 -3.57 12.97
N TYR A 150 -0.23 -3.21 12.43
CA TYR A 150 0.03 -1.86 11.95
C TYR A 150 -0.95 -1.50 10.84
N THR A 151 -1.12 -2.38 9.84
CA THR A 151 -2.04 -2.10 8.72
C THR A 151 -3.48 -1.91 9.19
N HIS A 152 -3.95 -2.72 10.14
CA HIS A 152 -5.29 -2.59 10.70
C HIS A 152 -5.46 -1.28 11.47
N CYS A 153 -4.44 -0.87 12.24
CA CYS A 153 -4.43 0.42 12.92
C CYS A 153 -4.51 1.61 11.93
N VAL A 154 -3.77 1.56 10.81
CA VAL A 154 -3.88 2.55 9.73
C VAL A 154 -5.29 2.60 9.16
N GLN A 155 -5.91 1.45 8.87
CA GLN A 155 -7.28 1.39 8.36
C GLN A 155 -8.28 1.99 9.36
N ASN A 156 -8.11 1.72 10.65
CA ASN A 156 -8.94 2.31 11.70
C ASN A 156 -8.83 3.85 11.71
N LEU A 157 -7.61 4.39 11.67
CA LEU A 157 -7.38 5.84 11.66
C LEU A 157 -8.00 6.52 10.43
N VAL A 158 -7.99 5.87 9.27
CA VAL A 158 -8.67 6.35 8.06
C VAL A 158 -10.19 6.33 8.25
N SER A 159 -10.74 5.26 8.83
CA SER A 159 -12.18 5.16 9.14
C SER A 159 -12.63 6.25 10.12
N GLU A 160 -11.88 6.46 11.20
CA GLU A 160 -12.14 7.49 12.20
C GLU A 160 -12.08 8.89 11.59
N TYR A 161 -11.12 9.13 10.70
CA TYR A 161 -11.02 10.39 9.97
C TYR A 161 -12.25 10.64 9.09
N LEU A 162 -12.64 9.67 8.27
CA LEU A 162 -13.84 9.77 7.42
C LEU A 162 -15.10 10.07 8.23
N LYS A 163 -15.27 9.40 9.38
CA LYS A 163 -16.37 9.67 10.32
C LYS A 163 -16.29 11.07 10.91
N SER A 164 -15.09 11.55 11.27
CA SER A 164 -14.91 12.87 11.88
C SER A 164 -15.27 14.04 10.96
N ILE A 165 -15.24 13.82 9.64
CA ILE A 165 -15.64 14.81 8.63
C ILE A 165 -17.05 14.56 8.08
N ASN A 166 -17.82 13.71 8.76
CA ASN A 166 -19.18 13.33 8.38
C ASN A 166 -19.30 12.75 6.96
N CYS A 167 -18.26 12.05 6.49
CA CYS A 167 -18.24 11.38 5.20
C CYS A 167 -18.75 9.94 5.35
N GLU A 168 -20.03 9.70 5.07
CA GLU A 168 -20.61 8.36 5.10
C GLU A 168 -20.10 7.50 3.94
N ILE A 169 -19.39 6.43 4.29
CA ILE A 169 -18.87 5.45 3.34
C ILE A 169 -19.58 4.11 3.56
N LEU A 170 -20.26 3.63 2.52
CA LEU A 170 -20.86 2.31 2.45
C LEU A 170 -19.90 1.27 1.91
N VAL A 171 -19.08 1.65 0.92
CA VAL A 171 -18.17 0.73 0.23
C VAL A 171 -16.75 1.27 0.21
N MET A 172 -15.83 0.53 0.84
CA MET A 172 -14.41 0.85 0.84
C MET A 172 -13.65 0.04 -0.22
N HIS A 173 -12.92 0.72 -1.10
CA HIS A 173 -12.06 0.12 -2.12
C HIS A 173 -10.59 0.40 -1.81
N GLU A 174 -9.89 -0.58 -1.28
CA GLU A 174 -8.47 -0.45 -1.00
C GLU A 174 -7.64 -0.95 -2.19
N PHE A 175 -6.58 -0.22 -2.50
CA PHE A 175 -5.52 -0.62 -3.41
C PHE A 175 -4.20 -0.59 -2.67
N THR A 176 -3.35 -1.57 -2.92
CA THR A 176 -2.05 -1.65 -2.28
C THR A 176 -1.11 -2.53 -3.09
N ASP A 177 0.16 -2.49 -2.74
CA ASP A 177 1.15 -3.35 -3.35
C ASP A 177 0.91 -4.83 -2.98
N GLY A 178 1.60 -5.71 -3.70
CA GLY A 178 1.46 -7.15 -3.50
C GLY A 178 2.33 -7.72 -2.38
N CYS A 179 2.85 -6.92 -1.44
CA CYS A 179 3.85 -7.36 -0.48
C CYS A 179 3.27 -8.32 0.56
N SER A 180 3.77 -9.56 0.58
CA SER A 180 3.26 -10.62 1.46
C SER A 180 3.60 -10.42 2.94
N SER A 181 4.58 -9.59 3.28
CA SER A 181 4.88 -9.22 4.67
C SER A 181 4.04 -8.05 5.18
N GLN A 182 3.29 -7.37 4.29
CA GLN A 182 2.46 -6.21 4.60
C GLN A 182 0.99 -6.53 4.24
N TYR A 183 0.33 -5.72 3.40
CA TYR A 183 -1.11 -5.80 3.11
C TYR A 183 -1.58 -7.08 2.41
N LYS A 184 -0.67 -7.90 1.84
CA LYS A 184 -1.00 -9.19 1.20
C LYS A 184 -0.68 -10.41 2.07
N SER A 185 -0.38 -10.21 3.35
CA SER A 185 -0.19 -11.30 4.30
C SER A 185 -1.50 -12.06 4.55
N ARG A 186 -1.41 -13.31 5.03
CA ARG A 186 -2.59 -14.11 5.39
C ARG A 186 -3.46 -13.42 6.44
N HIS A 187 -2.81 -12.75 7.40
CA HIS A 187 -3.51 -12.06 8.48
C HIS A 187 -4.17 -10.79 7.98
N CYS A 188 -3.54 -10.05 7.07
CA CYS A 188 -4.16 -8.89 6.41
C CYS A 188 -5.37 -9.31 5.56
N MET A 189 -5.32 -10.45 4.87
CA MET A 189 -6.48 -11.00 4.14
C MET A 189 -7.59 -11.47 5.10
N GLY A 190 -7.21 -12.05 6.23
CA GLY A 190 -8.16 -12.43 7.28
C GLY A 190 -8.82 -11.23 7.94
N ASP A 191 -8.07 -10.18 8.24
CA ASP A 191 -8.59 -8.93 8.80
C ASP A 191 -9.62 -8.27 7.88
N ILE A 192 -9.44 -8.38 6.56
CA ILE A 192 -10.46 -7.95 5.59
C ILE A 192 -11.80 -8.65 5.79
N SER A 193 -11.82 -9.92 6.24
CA SER A 193 -13.09 -10.62 6.50
C SER A 193 -13.93 -9.93 7.58
N TYR A 194 -13.32 -9.29 8.57
CA TYR A 194 -14.01 -8.60 9.67
C TYR A 194 -14.01 -7.07 9.54
N SER A 195 -13.44 -6.53 8.46
CA SER A 195 -13.28 -5.08 8.32
C SER A 195 -14.63 -4.35 8.15
N CYS A 196 -15.67 -5.04 7.67
CA CYS A 196 -17.02 -4.47 7.62
C CYS A 196 -17.53 -4.16 9.04
N SER A 197 -17.45 -5.11 9.98
CA SER A 197 -17.88 -4.89 11.37
C SER A 197 -16.92 -3.97 12.13
N ASP A 198 -15.61 -4.12 11.93
CA ASP A 198 -14.60 -3.29 12.61
C ASP A 198 -14.76 -1.80 12.26
N PHE A 199 -15.07 -1.47 11.00
CA PHE A 199 -15.07 -0.09 10.52
C PHE A 199 -16.46 0.47 10.21
N GLY A 200 -17.50 -0.37 10.17
CA GLY A 200 -18.88 0.03 9.88
C GLY A 200 -19.19 0.19 8.39
N TYR A 201 -18.48 -0.52 7.51
CA TYR A 201 -18.76 -0.53 6.07
C TYR A 201 -19.73 -1.64 5.72
N ALA A 202 -20.59 -1.41 4.71
CA ALA A 202 -21.41 -2.48 4.16
C ALA A 202 -20.57 -3.48 3.34
N LYS A 203 -19.54 -2.98 2.64
CA LYS A 203 -18.65 -3.80 1.81
C LYS A 203 -17.22 -3.25 1.84
N ILE A 204 -16.25 -4.16 1.79
CA ILE A 204 -14.84 -3.79 1.59
C ILE A 204 -14.20 -4.66 0.50
N LEU A 205 -13.42 -4.02 -0.36
CA LEU A 205 -12.72 -4.65 -1.46
C LEU A 205 -11.25 -4.25 -1.42
N ARG A 206 -10.35 -5.19 -1.13
CA ARG A 206 -8.90 -4.98 -1.25
C ARG A 206 -8.39 -5.48 -2.59
N ASN A 207 -7.68 -4.64 -3.31
CA ASN A 207 -7.13 -4.87 -4.62
C ASN A 207 -5.60 -4.77 -4.54
N TYR A 208 -4.92 -5.68 -5.20
CA TYR A 208 -3.46 -5.71 -5.23
C TYR A 208 -2.95 -5.32 -6.61
N PHE A 209 -1.96 -4.45 -6.67
CA PHE A 209 -1.18 -4.26 -7.89
C PHE A 209 -0.32 -5.48 -8.19
N GLU A 210 0.05 -5.62 -9.45
CA GLU A 210 1.06 -6.61 -9.83
C GLU A 210 2.41 -6.25 -9.18
N THR A 211 3.15 -7.26 -8.72
CA THR A 211 4.46 -7.06 -8.08
C THR A 211 5.40 -6.24 -8.97
N SER A 212 6.10 -5.28 -8.37
CA SER A 212 6.99 -4.31 -9.04
C SER A 212 6.31 -3.29 -9.96
N HIS A 213 4.97 -3.29 -10.03
CA HIS A 213 4.18 -2.33 -10.83
C HIS A 213 3.24 -1.47 -9.98
N ALA A 214 3.41 -1.46 -8.66
CA ALA A 214 2.65 -0.60 -7.75
C ALA A 214 3.08 0.89 -7.80
N ARG A 215 3.73 1.37 -8.88
CA ARG A 215 4.08 2.78 -8.99
C ARG A 215 2.82 3.61 -9.13
N GLY A 216 2.65 4.57 -8.24
CA GLY A 216 1.42 5.33 -8.18
C GLY A 216 1.55 6.65 -7.43
N PRO A 217 0.42 7.36 -7.24
CA PRO A 217 0.38 8.65 -6.55
C PRO A 217 0.91 8.58 -5.11
N GLN A 218 1.02 7.39 -4.52
CA GLN A 218 1.49 7.15 -3.16
C GLN A 218 3.02 7.19 -2.99
N ASP A 219 3.82 7.04 -4.05
CA ASP A 219 5.30 6.99 -3.92
C ASP A 219 5.90 8.38 -3.61
N ALA A 220 5.42 9.41 -4.31
CA ALA A 220 5.98 10.76 -4.26
C ALA A 220 5.75 11.50 -2.92
N PRO A 221 4.58 11.40 -2.26
CA PRO A 221 4.29 12.19 -1.06
C PRO A 221 5.20 11.89 0.13
N CYS A 222 5.54 10.62 0.38
CA CYS A 222 6.51 10.28 1.43
C CYS A 222 7.91 10.81 1.10
N GLY A 223 8.35 10.68 -0.17
CA GLY A 223 9.61 11.26 -0.62
C GLY A 223 9.68 12.78 -0.42
N PHE A 224 8.55 13.48 -0.62
CA PHE A 224 8.43 14.90 -0.34
C PHE A 224 8.62 15.23 1.15
N ILE A 225 7.93 14.54 2.06
CA ILE A 225 8.06 14.78 3.52
C ILE A 225 9.51 14.60 3.97
N LYS A 226 10.13 13.47 3.59
CA LYS A 226 11.51 13.16 3.95
C LYS A 226 12.47 14.25 3.46
N LYS A 227 12.32 14.66 2.20
CA LYS A 227 13.13 15.73 1.61
C LYS A 227 12.95 17.06 2.35
N GLN A 228 11.72 17.41 2.75
CA GLN A 228 11.49 18.66 3.49
C GLN A 228 12.11 18.59 4.89
N ALA A 229 11.96 17.46 5.59
CA ALA A 229 12.60 17.22 6.88
C ALA A 229 14.13 17.34 6.78
N ASP A 230 14.75 16.66 5.80
CA ASP A 230 16.19 16.73 5.56
C ASP A 230 16.66 18.16 5.28
N LEU A 231 15.92 18.91 4.44
CA LEU A 231 16.23 20.31 4.18
C LEU A 231 16.11 21.19 5.42
N ALA A 232 15.12 20.94 6.29
CA ALA A 232 14.94 21.70 7.52
C ALA A 232 16.12 21.50 8.49
N ILE A 233 16.63 20.26 8.58
CA ILE A 233 17.81 19.89 9.35
C ILE A 233 19.08 20.52 8.75
N ILE A 234 19.28 20.37 7.42
CA ILE A 234 20.45 20.93 6.72
C ILE A 234 20.53 22.45 6.86
N ARG A 235 19.38 23.13 6.89
CA ARG A 235 19.30 24.58 7.11
C ARG A 235 19.48 25.00 8.57
N GLY A 236 19.55 24.06 9.51
CA GLY A 236 19.61 24.34 10.94
C GLY A 236 18.32 24.95 11.50
N THR A 237 17.18 24.79 10.81
CA THR A 237 15.90 25.38 11.23
C THR A 237 15.13 24.50 12.20
N HIS A 238 15.35 23.18 12.13
CA HIS A 238 14.67 22.20 12.96
C HIS A 238 15.63 21.08 13.34
N VAL A 239 15.37 20.46 14.49
CA VAL A 239 16.03 19.25 14.95
C VAL A 239 14.97 18.14 14.93
N ILE A 240 15.19 17.10 14.12
CA ILE A 240 14.25 15.98 13.96
C ILE A 240 14.97 14.68 14.30
N GLN A 241 14.84 14.24 15.55
CA GLN A 241 15.57 13.08 16.08
C GLN A 241 14.69 11.88 16.40
N CYS A 242 13.37 12.06 16.40
CA CYS A 242 12.44 10.96 16.63
C CYS A 242 11.15 11.11 15.82
N SER A 243 10.25 10.14 15.98
CA SER A 243 8.99 10.07 15.25
C SER A 243 8.03 11.20 15.62
N SER A 244 8.01 11.65 16.88
CA SER A 244 7.21 12.80 17.30
C SER A 244 7.73 14.10 16.69
N ASP A 245 9.04 14.33 16.67
CA ASP A 245 9.62 15.52 16.03
C ASP A 245 9.26 15.60 14.53
N LEU A 246 9.33 14.46 13.83
CA LEU A 246 8.97 14.39 12.42
C LEU A 246 7.48 14.69 12.22
N PHE A 247 6.63 14.17 13.12
CA PHE A 247 5.19 14.44 13.09
C PHE A 247 4.88 15.92 13.34
N ASP A 248 5.45 16.50 14.40
CA ASP A 248 5.22 17.91 14.76
C ASP A 248 5.70 18.85 13.65
N TYR A 249 6.87 18.55 13.06
CA TYR A 249 7.38 19.26 11.89
C TYR A 249 6.43 19.18 10.70
N ALA A 250 5.98 17.97 10.35
CA ALA A 250 5.12 17.76 9.19
C ALA A 250 3.74 18.41 9.38
N GLN A 251 3.15 18.25 10.56
CA GLN A 251 1.85 18.84 10.90
C GLN A 251 1.90 20.38 10.85
N SER A 252 2.97 20.98 11.35
CA SER A 252 3.12 22.44 11.42
C SER A 252 3.47 23.08 10.08
N ASN A 253 4.21 22.38 9.21
CA ASN A 253 4.80 22.99 8.01
C ASN A 253 4.26 22.45 6.69
N LEU A 254 3.69 21.24 6.67
CA LEU A 254 3.41 20.50 5.43
C LEU A 254 1.94 20.14 5.23
N SER A 255 1.05 20.53 6.15
CA SER A 255 -0.39 20.22 6.07
C SER A 255 -1.07 20.87 4.85
N THR A 256 -0.66 22.08 4.50
CA THR A 256 -1.21 22.82 3.35
C THR A 256 -0.57 22.36 2.04
N THR A 257 -1.39 22.17 1.02
CA THR A 257 -0.94 21.91 -0.35
C THR A 257 -0.89 23.21 -1.14
N ALA A 258 -0.10 23.26 -2.21
CA ALA A 258 -0.14 24.41 -3.11
C ALA A 258 -1.41 24.38 -3.96
N ASP A 259 -1.96 25.55 -4.31
CA ASP A 259 -3.21 25.71 -5.08
C ASP A 259 -3.21 24.99 -6.43
N SER A 260 -2.02 24.74 -7.01
CA SER A 260 -1.84 24.02 -8.28
C SER A 260 -1.76 22.50 -8.14
N SER A 261 -1.84 21.96 -6.93
CA SER A 261 -1.68 20.53 -6.69
C SER A 261 -3.00 19.77 -6.87
N LYS A 262 -2.93 18.55 -7.42
CA LYS A 262 -4.07 17.63 -7.49
C LYS A 262 -4.51 17.08 -6.12
N CYS A 263 -3.84 17.48 -5.04
CA CYS A 263 -4.08 17.02 -3.68
C CYS A 263 -4.70 18.18 -2.90
N SER A 264 -5.89 17.96 -2.36
CA SER A 264 -6.62 19.00 -1.63
C SER A 264 -6.00 19.31 -0.28
N ARG A 265 -5.43 18.32 0.41
CA ARG A 265 -4.80 18.50 1.73
C ARG A 265 -3.91 17.33 2.14
N ARG A 266 -3.01 17.57 3.10
CA ARG A 266 -2.27 16.52 3.81
C ARG A 266 -2.76 16.40 5.23
N ILE A 267 -3.02 15.18 5.66
CA ILE A 267 -3.49 14.84 7.00
C ILE A 267 -2.41 14.01 7.65
N PHE A 268 -2.02 14.38 8.86
CA PHE A 268 -1.04 13.63 9.64
C PHE A 268 -1.72 13.00 10.86
N ARG A 269 -1.31 11.77 11.16
CA ARG A 269 -1.62 11.06 12.40
C ARG A 269 -0.34 10.49 12.97
N TYR A 270 -0.26 10.52 14.30
CA TYR A 270 0.82 9.93 15.06
C TYR A 270 0.33 8.70 15.80
N ILE A 271 1.13 7.64 15.79
CA ILE A 271 0.91 6.45 16.63
C ILE A 271 2.20 6.10 17.35
N ASP A 272 2.16 6.22 18.68
CA ASP A 272 3.30 5.88 19.53
C ASP A 272 3.53 4.36 19.58
N SER A 273 2.44 3.59 19.66
CA SER A 273 2.50 2.13 19.66
C SER A 273 1.29 1.51 18.97
N VAL A 274 1.50 0.32 18.40
CA VAL A 274 0.46 -0.48 17.74
C VAL A 274 0.04 -1.62 18.69
N ASN A 275 -1.26 -1.70 18.98
CA ASN A 275 -1.83 -2.79 19.75
C ASN A 275 -1.72 -4.12 18.98
N ARG A 276 -1.01 -5.09 19.57
CA ARG A 276 -0.81 -6.45 19.01
C ARG A 276 -1.52 -7.53 19.81
N ASP A 277 -2.28 -7.14 20.82
CA ASP A 277 -3.13 -8.03 21.58
C ASP A 277 -4.49 -8.17 20.90
N ARG A 278 -4.47 -8.70 19.66
CA ARG A 278 -5.67 -8.99 18.87
C ARG A 278 -5.81 -10.49 18.73
N ASP A 279 -6.92 -11.04 19.20
CA ASP A 279 -7.21 -12.48 19.16
C ASP A 279 -7.77 -12.93 17.80
N ARG A 280 -7.04 -12.63 16.72
CA ARG A 280 -7.40 -13.06 15.35
C ARG A 280 -6.19 -13.62 14.61
N ASN A 281 -6.16 -14.93 14.50
CA ASN A 281 -5.13 -15.66 13.76
C ASN A 281 -5.73 -16.40 12.57
N PHE A 282 -5.12 -16.24 11.41
CA PHE A 282 -5.66 -16.74 10.15
C PHE A 282 -4.74 -17.77 9.50
N LEU A 283 -5.36 -18.76 8.85
CA LEU A 283 -4.65 -19.81 8.14
C LEU A 283 -3.94 -19.27 6.87
N PRO A 284 -2.88 -19.91 6.38
CA PRO A 284 -2.25 -19.52 5.13
C PRO A 284 -3.21 -19.59 3.93
N VAL A 285 -3.22 -18.54 3.11
CA VAL A 285 -3.98 -18.50 1.85
C VAL A 285 -3.20 -19.16 0.73
N LYS A 286 -3.75 -20.25 0.15
CA LYS A 286 -3.15 -20.93 -1.00
C LYS A 286 -3.11 -20.01 -2.22
N GLU A 287 -2.01 -20.07 -2.96
CA GLU A 287 -1.79 -19.30 -4.19
C GLU A 287 -1.97 -17.78 -4.04
N ASN A 288 -1.65 -17.21 -2.86
CA ASN A 288 -1.89 -15.78 -2.58
C ASN A 288 -1.34 -14.84 -3.68
N ARG A 289 -0.23 -15.20 -4.33
CA ARG A 289 0.41 -14.39 -5.38
C ARG A 289 -0.49 -14.20 -6.59
N LYS A 290 -1.37 -15.17 -6.89
CA LYS A 290 -2.31 -15.11 -8.02
C LYS A 290 -3.56 -14.27 -7.72
N ILE A 291 -3.81 -13.97 -6.45
CA ILE A 291 -4.98 -13.20 -6.00
C ILE A 291 -4.67 -11.71 -6.15
N HIS A 292 -5.53 -10.98 -6.84
CA HIS A 292 -5.42 -9.52 -6.95
C HIS A 292 -6.66 -8.76 -6.51
N GLN A 293 -7.71 -9.48 -6.09
CA GLN A 293 -8.85 -8.89 -5.41
C GLN A 293 -9.35 -9.82 -4.32
N VAL A 294 -9.63 -9.24 -3.16
CA VAL A 294 -10.27 -9.85 -1.99
C VAL A 294 -11.47 -8.98 -1.65
N ARG A 295 -12.59 -9.59 -1.32
CA ARG A 295 -13.82 -8.88 -0.96
C ARG A 295 -14.44 -9.50 0.26
N SER A 296 -14.93 -8.68 1.17
CA SER A 296 -15.75 -9.09 2.30
C SER A 296 -17.09 -8.35 2.27
N PHE A 297 -18.12 -9.09 2.70
CA PHE A 297 -19.50 -8.63 2.87
C PHE A 297 -20.02 -9.04 4.24
N ASP A 298 -19.54 -10.16 4.77
CA ASP A 298 -19.90 -10.73 6.07
C ASP A 298 -18.64 -11.19 6.82
N ASP A 299 -18.73 -11.21 8.14
CA ASP A 299 -17.62 -11.56 9.01
C ASP A 299 -17.16 -13.02 8.84
N GLY A 300 -15.84 -13.21 8.87
CA GLY A 300 -15.22 -14.54 8.82
C GLY A 300 -15.14 -15.18 7.44
N GLU A 301 -15.59 -14.51 6.37
CA GLU A 301 -15.43 -14.98 5.00
C GLU A 301 -14.86 -13.93 4.03
N ILE A 302 -14.10 -14.41 3.04
CA ILE A 302 -13.66 -13.59 1.91
C ILE A 302 -13.88 -14.30 0.59
N PHE A 303 -14.12 -13.49 -0.44
CA PHE A 303 -14.17 -13.91 -1.83
C PHE A 303 -12.93 -13.40 -2.56
N VAL A 304 -12.20 -14.32 -3.21
CA VAL A 304 -10.96 -13.97 -3.92
C VAL A 304 -11.10 -14.09 -5.44
N ARG A 305 -10.38 -13.23 -6.16
CA ARG A 305 -10.36 -13.19 -7.63
C ARG A 305 -8.94 -12.98 -8.16
N LYS A 306 -8.64 -13.51 -9.35
CA LYS A 306 -7.29 -13.34 -9.93
C LYS A 306 -7.01 -11.91 -10.34
N LEU A 307 -8.02 -11.17 -10.79
CA LEU A 307 -7.92 -9.76 -11.21
C LEU A 307 -9.17 -8.99 -10.80
N SER A 308 -9.00 -7.70 -10.50
CA SER A 308 -10.10 -6.80 -10.16
C SER A 308 -10.96 -6.48 -11.39
N CYS A 309 -12.18 -6.02 -11.20
CA CYS A 309 -13.02 -5.49 -12.28
C CYS A 309 -13.82 -4.29 -11.79
N TYR A 310 -13.60 -3.15 -12.43
CA TYR A 310 -14.33 -1.90 -12.29
C TYR A 310 -14.75 -1.33 -13.65
N SER A 311 -14.45 -2.05 -14.75
CA SER A 311 -14.86 -1.69 -16.11
C SER A 311 -16.26 -2.16 -16.52
N CYS A 312 -16.97 -2.91 -15.67
CA CYS A 312 -18.34 -3.33 -15.96
C CYS A 312 -19.29 -2.92 -14.84
N GLN A 313 -20.49 -2.49 -15.23
CA GLN A 313 -21.50 -1.99 -14.29
C GLN A 313 -21.86 -3.03 -13.24
N SER A 314 -21.95 -4.30 -13.62
CA SER A 314 -22.28 -5.39 -12.68
C SER A 314 -21.33 -5.45 -11.48
N CYS A 315 -20.02 -5.26 -11.69
CA CYS A 315 -19.07 -5.27 -10.58
C CYS A 315 -19.14 -3.99 -9.74
N ILE A 316 -19.43 -2.84 -10.34
CA ILE A 316 -19.59 -1.56 -9.63
C ILE A 316 -20.79 -1.62 -8.68
N VAL A 317 -21.92 -2.16 -9.13
CA VAL A 317 -23.13 -2.32 -8.29
C VAL A 317 -23.08 -3.56 -7.38
N GLY A 318 -21.99 -4.32 -7.44
CA GLY A 318 -21.77 -5.50 -6.58
C GLY A 318 -22.48 -6.78 -7.03
N ASN A 319 -23.04 -6.84 -8.24
CA ASN A 319 -23.50 -8.09 -8.86
C ASN A 319 -22.34 -8.77 -9.59
N TYR A 320 -21.47 -9.42 -8.83
CA TYR A 320 -20.23 -9.96 -9.38
C TYR A 320 -20.41 -11.26 -10.18
N SER A 321 -21.51 -11.99 -9.94
CA SER A 321 -21.83 -13.23 -10.67
C SER A 321 -22.08 -13.01 -12.16
N THR A 322 -22.46 -11.78 -12.54
CA THR A 322 -22.75 -11.37 -13.92
C THR A 322 -21.63 -10.51 -14.50
N CYS A 323 -20.40 -10.65 -13.99
CA CYS A 323 -19.26 -9.92 -14.54
C CYS A 323 -19.02 -10.30 -16.00
N MET A 324 -19.00 -9.32 -16.90
CA MET A 324 -18.76 -9.55 -18.33
C MET A 324 -17.37 -10.15 -18.61
N ASN A 325 -16.43 -9.94 -17.71
CA ASN A 325 -15.05 -10.42 -17.83
C ASN A 325 -14.80 -11.70 -17.00
N ASP A 326 -15.85 -12.39 -16.54
CA ASP A 326 -15.75 -13.53 -15.62
C ASP A 326 -14.74 -14.60 -16.08
N ALA A 327 -14.91 -15.06 -17.33
CA ALA A 327 -14.04 -16.08 -17.94
C ALA A 327 -12.55 -15.69 -17.96
N GLN A 328 -12.23 -14.40 -18.07
CA GLN A 328 -10.87 -13.89 -18.18
C GLN A 328 -10.26 -13.57 -16.82
N LEU A 329 -11.08 -13.08 -15.88
CA LEU A 329 -10.61 -12.62 -14.58
C LEU A 329 -10.59 -13.75 -13.54
N GLY A 330 -11.28 -14.86 -13.80
CA GLY A 330 -11.24 -16.12 -13.04
C GLY A 330 -11.77 -15.99 -11.63
N THR A 331 -12.75 -16.81 -11.27
CA THR A 331 -13.67 -16.41 -10.19
C THR A 331 -13.91 -17.42 -9.09
N TYR A 332 -13.92 -16.83 -7.87
CA TYR A 332 -14.71 -17.18 -6.69
C TYR A 332 -14.37 -18.46 -5.95
N ASN A 333 -13.14 -18.53 -5.42
CA ASN A 333 -12.90 -19.35 -4.23
C ASN A 333 -13.36 -18.57 -3.00
N LYS A 334 -14.33 -19.13 -2.27
CA LYS A 334 -14.69 -18.68 -0.92
C LYS A 334 -13.65 -19.23 0.06
N ILE A 335 -13.06 -18.34 0.85
CA ILE A 335 -12.20 -18.73 1.98
C ILE A 335 -12.99 -18.42 3.25
N LYS A 336 -13.16 -19.44 4.09
CA LYS A 336 -13.73 -19.34 5.42
C LYS A 336 -12.66 -19.74 6.43
N TRP A 337 -12.59 -18.99 7.53
CA TRP A 337 -11.55 -19.13 8.54
C TRP A 337 -11.92 -20.12 9.64
#